data_AF-A0A369UGC5-F1
#
_entry.id   AF-A0A369UGC5-F1
#
_cell.length_a   1.000
_cell.length_b   1.000
_cell.length_c   1.000
_cell.angle_alpha   90.00
_cell.angle_beta   90.00
_cell.angle_gamma   90.00
#
_symmetry.space_group_name_H-M   'P 1'
#
loop_
_entity.id
_entity.type
_entity.pdbx_description
1 polymer ?
#
loop_
_entity_poly.entity_id
_entity_poly.type
_entity_poly.pdbx_seq_one_letter_code
_entity_poly.pdbx_strand_id
1 'polypeptide(L)'
;MYFHKNGVALAATLGCLLMVGCATDTPKSVHQNKEEYLGRSFAPTHLSRSLLEAAAQSAEKPLPFNKLIIKQATTVKYPTGMTTEWSSDTVYRNAGNGLVEGVITYYSNGIETQTLFELTYRGIYPLIWQIIPSNNVKMPFVGQVKSISQIDRSFDKPSLNFVYRTSWNAPRAMDGDGSRSCTSTGVYPASKLNSKMQGEAREYDCNVTNDNGIASALQKYVYLDAYGVAFVKSMKKTDLNLNWRFVDFKVE
;
A
#
# COMPACT_ATOMS: atom_id res chain seq x y z
N MET A 1 -71.99 -11.58 -24.53
CA MET A 1 -72.16 -10.20 -25.01
C MET A 1 -71.59 -9.26 -23.95
N TYR A 2 -70.50 -8.53 -24.27
CA TYR A 2 -70.03 -7.28 -23.62
C TYR A 2 -69.74 -7.32 -22.08
N PHE A 3 -68.79 -6.59 -21.46
CA PHE A 3 -67.77 -5.61 -21.83
C PHE A 3 -66.76 -5.56 -20.65
N HIS A 4 -65.53 -5.11 -20.95
CA HIS A 4 -64.44 -4.61 -20.09
C HIS A 4 -64.68 -4.27 -18.61
N LYS A 5 -63.61 -4.45 -17.80
CA LYS A 5 -62.93 -3.31 -17.15
C LYS A 5 -61.46 -3.59 -16.79
N ASN A 6 -60.67 -2.57 -17.11
CA ASN A 6 -59.22 -2.46 -16.99
C ASN A 6 -58.77 -2.25 -15.54
N GLY A 7 -57.55 -2.70 -15.24
CA GLY A 7 -56.83 -2.35 -14.01
C GLY A 7 -55.33 -2.42 -14.24
N VAL A 8 -54.79 -1.46 -15.01
CA VAL A 8 -53.34 -1.23 -15.11
C VAL A 8 -52.92 -0.42 -13.89
N ALA A 9 -52.23 -1.05 -12.94
CA ALA A 9 -51.58 -0.35 -11.84
C ALA A 9 -50.15 0.02 -12.27
N LEU A 10 -49.96 1.31 -12.59
CA LEU A 10 -48.67 1.95 -12.78
C LEU A 10 -47.97 2.04 -11.41
N ALA A 11 -46.95 1.23 -11.15
CA ALA A 11 -46.08 1.41 -10.00
C ALA A 11 -44.94 2.36 -10.39
N ALA A 12 -45.05 3.62 -9.97
CA ALA A 12 -43.99 4.62 -10.09
C ALA A 12 -42.87 4.29 -9.08
N THR A 13 -41.80 3.67 -9.55
CA THR A 13 -40.55 3.52 -8.78
C THR A 13 -39.89 4.88 -8.65
N LEU A 14 -39.93 5.40 -7.42
CA LEU A 14 -39.26 6.62 -6.98
C LEU A 14 -37.74 6.46 -7.19
N GLY A 15 -37.21 7.09 -8.24
CA GLY A 15 -35.78 7.19 -8.49
C GLY A 15 -35.13 8.08 -7.43
N CYS A 16 -34.54 7.46 -6.42
CA CYS A 16 -33.65 8.14 -5.49
C CYS A 16 -32.33 8.42 -6.23
N LEU A 17 -32.30 9.51 -6.98
CA LEU A 17 -31.07 10.15 -7.46
C LEU A 17 -30.33 10.65 -6.22
N LEU A 18 -29.52 9.77 -5.62
CA LEU A 18 -28.47 10.21 -4.72
C LEU A 18 -27.55 11.08 -5.56
N MET A 19 -27.72 12.40 -5.41
CA MET A 19 -26.72 13.38 -5.81
C MET A 19 -25.48 13.12 -4.97
N VAL A 20 -24.68 12.13 -5.37
CA VAL A 20 -23.27 12.03 -5.00
C VAL A 20 -22.62 13.22 -5.70
N GLY A 21 -22.78 14.41 -5.12
CA GLY A 21 -21.96 15.54 -5.50
C GLY A 21 -20.52 15.08 -5.41
N CYS A 22 -19.76 15.29 -6.48
CA CYS A 22 -18.32 15.07 -6.50
C CYS A 22 -17.68 16.02 -5.48
N ALA A 23 -17.74 15.66 -4.19
CA ALA A 23 -16.99 16.32 -3.17
C ALA A 23 -15.52 16.14 -3.56
N THR A 24 -14.87 17.24 -3.90
CA THR A 24 -13.43 17.23 -4.16
C THR A 24 -12.72 16.83 -2.89
N ASP A 25 -11.91 15.78 -2.97
CA ASP A 25 -11.14 15.28 -1.82
C ASP A 25 -10.23 16.40 -1.29
N THR A 26 -10.33 16.64 0.02
CA THR A 26 -9.42 17.51 0.78
C THR A 26 -8.62 16.65 1.75
N PRO A 27 -7.42 17.08 2.19
CA PRO A 27 -6.67 16.33 3.20
C PRO A 27 -7.52 16.01 4.43
N LYS A 28 -8.31 16.99 4.91
CA LYS A 28 -9.21 16.81 6.05
C LYS A 28 -10.27 15.73 5.81
N SER A 29 -10.97 15.76 4.67
CA SER A 29 -12.02 14.77 4.38
C SER A 29 -11.44 13.36 4.23
N VAL A 30 -10.22 13.25 3.68
CA VAL A 30 -9.50 11.97 3.55
C VAL A 30 -9.09 11.42 4.92
N HIS A 31 -8.53 12.25 5.80
CA HIS A 31 -8.17 11.80 7.16
C HIS A 31 -9.38 11.33 7.98
N GLN A 32 -10.57 11.90 7.72
CA GLN A 32 -11.83 11.50 8.35
C GLN A 32 -12.41 10.20 7.76
N ASN A 33 -12.20 9.94 6.46
CA ASN A 33 -12.80 8.82 5.73
C ASN A 33 -11.75 8.01 4.96
N LYS A 34 -10.69 7.59 5.66
CA LYS A 34 -9.52 6.91 5.07
C LYS A 34 -9.90 5.69 4.23
N GLU A 35 -10.85 4.89 4.72
CA GLU A 35 -11.27 3.64 4.09
C GLU A 35 -12.04 3.85 2.78
N GLU A 36 -12.89 4.87 2.74
CA GLU A 36 -13.61 5.25 1.54
C GLU A 36 -12.63 5.79 0.48
N TYR A 37 -11.68 6.63 0.92
CA TYR A 37 -10.65 7.17 0.03
C TYR A 37 -9.75 6.07 -0.54
N LEU A 38 -9.32 5.11 0.29
CA LEU A 38 -8.54 3.95 -0.15
C LEU A 38 -9.26 3.18 -1.27
N GLY A 39 -10.50 2.76 -1.01
CA GLY A 39 -11.28 1.98 -1.99
C GLY A 39 -11.59 2.76 -3.27
N ARG A 40 -11.75 4.09 -3.18
CA ARG A 40 -12.02 4.92 -4.36
C ARG A 40 -10.77 5.21 -5.19
N SER A 41 -9.58 5.33 -4.60
CA SER A 41 -8.39 5.86 -5.29
C SER A 41 -7.24 4.86 -5.45
N PHE A 42 -7.25 3.74 -4.72
CA PHE A 42 -6.16 2.77 -4.68
C PHE A 42 -6.62 1.34 -5.01
N ALA A 43 -7.83 1.18 -5.56
CA ALA A 43 -8.31 -0.11 -6.02
C ALA A 43 -7.57 -0.63 -7.27
N PRO A 44 -7.50 -1.97 -7.46
CA PRO A 44 -6.91 -2.56 -8.67
C PRO A 44 -7.48 -2.03 -9.98
N THR A 45 -8.73 -1.57 -10.00
CA THR A 45 -9.38 -0.98 -11.19
C THR A 45 -8.69 0.30 -11.70
N HIS A 46 -7.83 0.93 -10.90
CA HIS A 46 -7.04 2.10 -11.30
C HIS A 46 -5.72 1.75 -11.98
N LEU A 47 -5.33 0.47 -11.95
CA LEU A 47 -4.17 0.00 -12.69
C LEU A 47 -4.49 -0.14 -14.17
N SER A 48 -3.49 0.10 -15.02
CA SER A 48 -3.61 -0.25 -16.43
C SER A 48 -3.73 -1.76 -16.59
N ARG A 49 -4.34 -2.19 -17.70
CA ARG A 49 -4.49 -3.62 -18.02
C ARG A 49 -3.17 -4.39 -17.98
N SER A 50 -2.08 -3.80 -18.49
CA SER A 50 -0.77 -4.44 -18.48
C SER A 50 -0.23 -4.66 -17.06
N LEU A 51 -0.50 -3.75 -16.12
CA LEU A 51 -0.11 -3.91 -14.72
C LEU A 51 -0.95 -4.96 -14.01
N LEU A 52 -2.25 -5.02 -14.29
CA LEU A 52 -3.14 -6.07 -13.79
C LEU A 52 -2.70 -7.46 -14.27
N GLU A 53 -2.39 -7.59 -15.57
CA GLU A 53 -1.87 -8.83 -16.13
C GLU A 53 -0.51 -9.19 -15.53
N ALA A 54 0.36 -8.21 -15.32
CA ALA A 54 1.64 -8.43 -14.66
C ALA A 54 1.49 -8.90 -13.20
N ALA A 55 0.43 -8.52 -12.48
CA ALA A 55 0.14 -9.03 -11.14
C ALA A 55 -0.53 -10.43 -11.19
N ALA A 56 -1.46 -10.65 -12.12
CA ALA A 56 -2.23 -11.88 -12.25
C ALA A 56 -1.40 -13.10 -12.70
N GLN A 57 -0.30 -12.90 -13.42
CA GLN A 57 0.59 -13.98 -13.88
C GLN A 57 1.47 -14.59 -12.78
N SER A 58 1.19 -14.34 -11.50
CA SER A 58 1.98 -14.88 -10.41
C SER A 58 1.67 -16.35 -10.14
N ALA A 59 2.71 -17.17 -9.99
CA ALA A 59 2.61 -18.55 -9.51
C ALA A 59 2.41 -18.63 -7.98
N GLU A 60 2.41 -17.50 -7.28
CA GLU A 60 2.24 -17.45 -5.84
C GLU A 60 0.82 -17.83 -5.40
N LYS A 61 0.74 -18.46 -4.23
CA LYS A 61 -0.55 -18.81 -3.61
C LYS A 61 -1.38 -17.54 -3.35
N PRO A 62 -2.73 -17.62 -3.45
CA PRO A 62 -3.59 -16.53 -3.02
C PRO A 62 -3.26 -16.07 -1.59
N LEU A 63 -3.42 -14.78 -1.32
CA LEU A 63 -3.24 -14.24 0.02
C LEU A 63 -4.28 -14.87 0.96
N PRO A 64 -3.89 -15.47 2.10
CA PRO A 64 -4.77 -16.25 2.96
C PRO A 64 -5.49 -15.39 4.02
N PHE A 65 -5.65 -14.10 3.77
CA PHE A 65 -6.32 -13.15 4.67
C PHE A 65 -7.27 -12.27 3.87
N ASN A 66 -8.29 -11.73 4.53
CA ASN A 66 -9.08 -10.62 3.98
C ASN A 66 -8.47 -9.29 4.41
N LYS A 67 -8.06 -9.21 5.69
CA LYS A 67 -7.49 -8.01 6.27
C LYS A 67 -6.42 -8.33 7.31
N LEU A 68 -5.36 -7.53 7.32
CA LEU A 68 -4.35 -7.52 8.37
C LEU A 68 -4.37 -6.17 9.09
N ILE A 69 -4.28 -6.22 10.41
CA ILE A 69 -4.15 -5.04 11.26
C ILE A 69 -2.82 -5.16 12.00
N ILE A 70 -1.93 -4.20 11.79
CA ILE A 70 -0.59 -4.20 12.36
C ILE A 70 -0.38 -2.89 13.13
N LYS A 71 0.19 -3.01 14.33
CA LYS A 71 0.69 -1.85 15.08
C LYS A 71 2.20 -1.92 15.17
N GLN A 72 2.88 -0.81 14.90
CA GLN A 72 4.34 -0.74 14.97
C GLN A 72 4.77 0.44 15.84
N ALA A 73 5.88 0.26 16.55
CA ALA A 73 6.67 1.33 17.13
C ALA A 73 7.87 1.58 16.21
N THR A 74 8.25 2.83 16.04
CA THR A 74 9.24 3.25 15.07
C THR A 74 10.26 4.18 15.72
N THR A 75 11.50 3.73 15.80
CA THR A 75 12.61 4.59 16.21
C THR A 75 13.14 5.33 14.99
N VAL A 76 13.11 6.66 15.02
CA VAL A 76 13.64 7.55 13.98
C VAL A 76 14.94 8.17 14.48
N LYS A 77 16.03 7.96 13.73
CA LYS A 77 17.36 8.53 14.02
C LYS A 77 17.75 9.53 12.97
N TYR A 78 18.08 10.75 13.39
CA TYR A 78 18.53 11.83 12.51
C TYR A 78 20.06 11.91 12.45
N PRO A 79 20.65 12.49 11.39
CA PRO A 79 22.10 12.70 11.27
C PRO A 79 22.71 13.49 12.42
N THR A 80 21.92 14.35 13.09
CA THR A 80 22.33 15.13 14.26
C THR A 80 22.53 14.28 15.53
N GLY A 81 22.22 12.98 15.48
CA GLY A 81 22.20 12.09 16.65
C GLY A 81 20.88 12.11 17.42
N MET A 82 19.99 13.05 17.12
CA MET A 82 18.64 13.09 17.71
C MET A 82 17.88 11.81 17.37
N THR A 83 17.19 11.26 18.37
CA THR A 83 16.31 10.09 18.20
C THR A 83 14.90 10.46 18.65
N THR A 84 13.90 10.09 17.86
CA THR A 84 12.48 10.25 18.21
C THR A 84 11.75 8.92 18.05
N GLU A 85 10.63 8.78 18.78
CA GLU A 85 9.80 7.59 18.75
C GLU A 85 8.45 7.94 18.12
N TRP A 86 8.11 7.21 17.07
CA TRP A 86 6.84 7.28 16.37
C TRP A 86 6.10 5.96 16.55
N SER A 87 4.82 5.93 16.21
CA SER A 87 4.07 4.69 16.05
C SER A 87 3.31 4.71 14.74
N SER A 88 2.88 3.54 14.26
CA SER A 88 1.98 3.45 13.12
C SER A 88 0.94 2.37 13.28
N ASP A 89 -0.26 2.66 12.77
CA ASP A 89 -1.32 1.69 12.56
C ASP A 89 -1.42 1.40 11.06
N THR A 90 -1.26 0.14 10.69
CA THR A 90 -1.35 -0.33 9.30
C THR A 90 -2.55 -1.24 9.13
N VAL A 91 -3.36 -0.97 8.12
CA VAL A 91 -4.43 -1.84 7.66
C VAL A 91 -4.13 -2.27 6.23
N TYR A 92 -3.94 -3.57 6.02
CA TYR A 92 -3.78 -4.16 4.70
C TYR A 92 -5.01 -4.97 4.33
N ARG A 93 -5.48 -4.86 3.09
CA ARG A 93 -6.61 -5.62 2.54
C ARG A 93 -6.16 -6.40 1.31
N ASN A 94 -6.59 -7.64 1.25
CA ASN A 94 -6.36 -8.49 0.08
C ASN A 94 -7.23 -8.01 -1.08
N ALA A 95 -6.59 -7.53 -2.14
CA ALA A 95 -7.25 -7.03 -3.35
C ALA A 95 -7.19 -8.04 -4.51
N GLY A 96 -6.82 -9.30 -4.22
CA GLY A 96 -6.72 -10.39 -5.18
C GLY A 96 -5.40 -10.40 -5.96
N ASN A 97 -5.04 -11.55 -6.53
CA ASN A 97 -3.84 -11.70 -7.41
C ASN A 97 -2.52 -11.21 -6.79
N GLY A 98 -2.40 -11.31 -5.46
CA GLY A 98 -1.23 -10.82 -4.71
C GLY A 98 -1.20 -9.29 -4.52
N LEU A 99 -2.22 -8.56 -4.97
CA LEU A 99 -2.38 -7.14 -4.71
C LEU A 99 -2.87 -6.90 -3.28
N VAL A 100 -2.33 -5.85 -2.67
CA VAL A 100 -2.65 -5.43 -1.30
C VAL A 100 -2.91 -3.93 -1.31
N GLU A 101 -4.12 -3.54 -0.92
CA GLU A 101 -4.46 -2.16 -0.58
C GLU A 101 -4.01 -1.88 0.85
N GLY A 102 -3.42 -0.71 1.10
CA GLY A 102 -2.85 -0.37 2.39
C GLY A 102 -3.14 1.05 2.83
N VAL A 103 -3.44 1.21 4.11
CA VAL A 103 -3.47 2.49 4.83
C VAL A 103 -2.52 2.39 6.01
N ILE A 104 -1.53 3.27 6.07
CA ILE A 104 -0.57 3.36 7.17
C ILE A 104 -0.68 4.75 7.78
N THR A 105 -1.18 4.84 9.00
CA THR A 105 -1.32 6.09 9.75
C THR A 105 -0.15 6.21 10.72
N TYR A 106 0.63 7.29 10.61
CA TYR A 106 1.78 7.55 11.45
C TYR A 106 1.43 8.54 12.55
N TYR A 107 1.98 8.30 13.74
CA TYR A 107 1.78 9.14 14.92
C TYR A 107 3.12 9.53 15.53
N SER A 108 3.17 10.77 16.03
CA SER A 108 4.25 11.27 16.88
C SER A 108 3.64 11.81 18.16
N ASN A 109 4.09 11.31 19.32
CA ASN A 109 3.51 11.66 20.63
C ASN A 109 1.97 11.48 20.68
N GLY A 110 1.45 10.43 20.04
CA GLY A 110 0.01 10.13 19.99
C GLY A 110 -0.81 10.99 19.03
N ILE A 111 -0.20 11.92 18.31
CA ILE A 111 -0.86 12.80 17.33
C ILE A 111 -0.59 12.27 15.92
N GLU A 112 -1.64 12.12 15.11
CA GLU A 112 -1.53 11.73 13.70
C GLU A 112 -0.73 12.80 12.93
N THR A 113 0.37 12.39 12.28
CA THR A 113 1.25 13.29 11.53
C THR A 113 1.05 13.19 10.03
N GLN A 114 0.80 11.97 9.53
CA GLN A 114 0.56 11.69 8.13
C GLN A 114 -0.10 10.32 7.94
N THR A 115 -0.76 10.14 6.80
CA THR A 115 -1.26 8.83 6.35
C THR A 115 -0.67 8.50 4.97
N LEU A 116 -0.15 7.28 4.81
CA LEU A 116 0.23 6.70 3.53
C LEU A 116 -0.90 5.80 3.04
N PHE A 117 -1.37 6.04 1.82
CA PHE A 117 -2.26 5.18 1.06
C PHE A 117 -1.45 4.48 -0.03
N GLU A 118 -1.66 3.19 -0.22
CA GLU A 118 -0.93 2.43 -1.24
C GLU A 118 -1.73 1.27 -1.82
N LEU A 119 -1.43 0.95 -3.08
CA LEU A 119 -1.68 -0.34 -3.70
C LEU A 119 -0.33 -0.95 -4.01
N THR A 120 -0.07 -2.14 -3.51
CA THR A 120 1.20 -2.85 -3.69
C THR A 120 0.98 -4.24 -4.24
N TYR A 121 1.99 -4.81 -4.87
CA TYR A 121 2.08 -6.25 -5.05
C TYR A 121 2.86 -6.84 -3.87
N ARG A 122 2.18 -7.69 -3.09
CA ARG A 122 2.71 -8.45 -1.94
C ARG A 122 3.36 -7.58 -0.85
N GLY A 123 2.97 -6.31 -0.72
CA GLY A 123 3.54 -5.38 0.27
C GLY A 123 4.95 -4.88 -0.04
N ILE A 124 5.55 -5.28 -1.18
CA ILE A 124 6.95 -4.93 -1.51
C ILE A 124 7.07 -3.98 -2.71
N TYR A 125 6.21 -4.12 -3.72
CA TYR A 125 6.29 -3.37 -4.97
C TYR A 125 5.15 -2.37 -5.00
N PRO A 126 5.41 -1.08 -4.75
CA PRO A 126 4.37 -0.07 -4.83
C PRO A 126 3.93 0.09 -6.29
N LEU A 127 2.62 0.13 -6.49
CA LEU A 127 1.98 0.34 -7.80
C LEU A 127 1.27 1.69 -7.85
N ILE A 128 0.60 2.07 -6.75
CA ILE A 128 -0.01 3.39 -6.55
C ILE A 128 0.30 3.79 -5.11
N TRP A 129 0.68 5.04 -4.86
CA TRP A 129 0.91 5.52 -3.51
C TRP A 129 0.67 7.02 -3.37
N GLN A 130 0.33 7.44 -2.16
CA GLN A 130 0.22 8.85 -1.79
C GLN A 130 0.43 9.01 -0.29
N ILE A 131 1.23 10.00 0.10
CA ILE A 131 1.39 10.38 1.51
C ILE A 131 0.66 11.70 1.72
N ILE A 132 -0.23 11.75 2.70
CA ILE A 132 -0.99 12.94 3.08
C ILE A 132 -0.60 13.36 4.50
N PRO A 133 0.18 14.45 4.66
CA PRO A 133 0.44 15.04 5.96
C PRO A 133 -0.83 15.62 6.59
N SER A 134 -1.00 15.46 7.89
CA SER A 134 -2.21 15.91 8.61
C SER A 134 -2.35 17.43 8.68
N ASN A 135 -1.27 18.18 8.47
CA ASN A 135 -1.25 19.64 8.43
C ASN A 135 -1.34 20.21 7.01
N ASN A 136 -1.54 19.38 5.99
CA ASN A 136 -1.48 19.83 4.61
C ASN A 136 -2.76 20.56 4.19
N VAL A 137 -2.62 21.66 3.47
CA VAL A 137 -3.76 22.47 2.99
C VAL A 137 -4.23 22.07 1.58
N LYS A 138 -3.40 21.33 0.85
CA LYS A 138 -3.68 20.85 -0.51
C LYS A 138 -3.42 19.35 -0.60
N MET A 139 -4.15 18.67 -1.47
CA MET A 139 -3.91 17.26 -1.77
C MET A 139 -2.54 17.10 -2.43
N PRO A 140 -1.66 16.22 -1.89
CA PRO A 140 -0.43 15.82 -2.55
C PRO A 140 -0.68 15.09 -3.86
N PHE A 141 0.35 15.03 -4.71
CA PHE A 141 0.27 14.20 -5.92
C PHE A 141 0.28 12.71 -5.56
N VAL A 142 -0.51 11.95 -6.31
CA VAL A 142 -0.50 10.49 -6.34
C VAL A 142 0.62 10.04 -7.27
N GLY A 143 1.51 9.21 -6.75
CA GLY A 143 2.51 8.49 -7.52
C GLY A 143 1.94 7.17 -8.00
N GLN A 144 2.26 6.78 -9.23
CA GLN A 144 1.83 5.50 -9.80
C GLN A 144 2.89 4.92 -10.72
N VAL A 145 2.93 3.60 -10.80
CA VAL A 145 3.65 2.87 -11.84
C VAL A 145 2.84 2.95 -13.14
N LYS A 146 3.49 3.28 -14.24
CA LYS A 146 2.93 3.33 -15.60
C LYS A 146 3.22 2.07 -16.39
N SER A 147 4.40 1.49 -16.20
CA SER A 147 4.83 0.27 -16.86
C SER A 147 5.84 -0.49 -15.99
N ILE A 148 5.90 -1.80 -16.20
CA ILE A 148 6.84 -2.72 -15.55
C ILE A 148 7.62 -3.39 -16.66
N SER A 149 8.95 -3.26 -16.66
CA SER A 149 9.83 -3.97 -17.58
C SER A 149 10.34 -5.28 -16.99
N GLN A 150 10.43 -5.37 -15.65
CA GLN A 150 10.82 -6.59 -14.94
C GLN A 150 10.11 -6.67 -13.59
N ILE A 151 9.64 -7.87 -13.23
CA ILE A 151 9.07 -8.17 -11.91
C ILE A 151 9.33 -9.62 -11.55
N ASP A 152 10.03 -9.85 -10.43
CA ASP A 152 10.08 -11.16 -9.80
C ASP A 152 8.83 -11.38 -8.96
N ARG A 153 8.03 -12.38 -9.34
CA ARG A 153 6.72 -12.62 -8.71
C ARG A 153 6.76 -13.65 -7.59
N SER A 154 7.87 -14.37 -7.46
CA SER A 154 8.09 -15.48 -6.53
C SER A 154 9.03 -15.07 -5.41
N PHE A 155 8.58 -15.16 -4.15
CA PHE A 155 9.27 -14.69 -2.95
C PHE A 155 9.98 -15.81 -2.19
N ASP A 156 10.07 -16.99 -2.78
CA ASP A 156 10.97 -18.06 -2.35
C ASP A 156 12.41 -17.87 -2.88
N LYS A 157 12.59 -16.94 -3.84
CA LYS A 157 13.88 -16.68 -4.48
C LYS A 157 14.83 -15.88 -3.57
N PRO A 158 16.16 -16.12 -3.71
CA PRO A 158 17.18 -15.37 -2.98
C PRO A 158 17.36 -13.94 -3.49
N SER A 159 16.92 -13.62 -4.71
CA SER A 159 16.97 -12.29 -5.27
C SER A 159 15.64 -11.94 -5.92
N LEU A 160 15.26 -10.66 -5.81
CA LEU A 160 14.04 -10.13 -6.40
C LEU A 160 14.36 -8.82 -7.10
N ASN A 161 13.82 -8.64 -8.30
CA ASN A 161 13.99 -7.42 -9.07
C ASN A 161 12.65 -6.87 -9.55
N PHE A 162 12.52 -5.57 -9.47
CA PHE A 162 11.37 -4.82 -9.93
C PHE A 162 11.86 -3.57 -10.66
N VAL A 163 11.69 -3.52 -11.99
CA VAL A 163 12.09 -2.40 -12.83
C VAL A 163 10.84 -1.82 -13.47
N TYR A 164 10.66 -0.52 -13.30
CA TYR A 164 9.39 0.14 -13.55
C TYR A 164 9.58 1.58 -14.00
N ARG A 165 8.54 2.13 -14.64
CA ARG A 165 8.41 3.57 -14.89
C ARG A 165 7.28 4.12 -14.04
N THR A 166 7.52 5.25 -13.40
CA THR A 166 6.55 5.96 -12.56
C THR A 166 6.06 7.24 -13.22
N SER A 167 4.97 7.77 -12.69
CA SER A 167 4.47 9.11 -12.98
C SER A 167 3.76 9.66 -11.75
N TRP A 168 3.74 10.98 -11.63
CA TRP A 168 2.95 11.70 -10.64
C TRP A 168 1.82 12.45 -11.33
N ASN A 169 0.63 12.47 -10.74
CA ASN A 169 -0.53 13.21 -11.26
C ASN A 169 -0.43 14.75 -11.05
N ALA A 170 0.75 15.31 -11.36
CA ALA A 170 1.00 16.74 -11.32
C ALA A 170 0.57 17.43 -12.65
N PRO A 171 0.34 18.76 -12.65
CA PRO A 171 -0.01 19.51 -13.88
C PRO A 171 0.99 19.32 -15.02
N ARG A 172 2.24 19.02 -14.69
CA ARG A 172 3.26 18.56 -15.63
C ARG A 172 3.60 17.12 -15.26
N ALA A 173 3.50 16.21 -16.22
CA ALA A 173 3.90 14.82 -16.00
C ALA A 173 5.35 14.76 -15.53
N MET A 174 5.55 14.20 -14.34
CA MET A 174 6.86 13.94 -13.75
C MET A 174 7.09 12.44 -13.83
N ASP A 175 7.47 11.98 -15.02
CA ASP A 175 7.79 10.59 -15.22
C ASP A 175 9.22 10.30 -14.82
N GLY A 176 9.45 9.09 -14.31
CA GLY A 176 10.81 8.63 -14.07
C GLY A 176 10.92 7.11 -13.99
N ASP A 177 12.05 6.58 -14.42
CA ASP A 177 12.41 5.18 -14.32
C ASP A 177 12.94 4.84 -12.92
N GLY A 178 12.55 3.68 -12.40
CA GLY A 178 12.95 3.23 -11.09
C GLY A 178 13.30 1.76 -11.12
N SER A 179 14.12 1.36 -10.15
CA SER A 179 14.27 -0.05 -9.87
C SER A 179 14.37 -0.33 -8.38
N ARG A 180 13.98 -1.54 -8.02
CA ARG A 180 14.13 -2.11 -6.70
C ARG A 180 14.75 -3.49 -6.86
N SER A 181 15.95 -3.65 -6.33
CA SER A 181 16.65 -4.93 -6.26
C SER A 181 16.79 -5.35 -4.82
N CYS A 182 16.33 -6.55 -4.50
CA CYS A 182 16.34 -7.12 -3.17
C CYS A 182 17.15 -8.42 -3.13
N THR A 183 17.87 -8.64 -2.02
CA THR A 183 18.58 -9.89 -1.75
C THR A 183 18.15 -10.44 -0.40
N SER A 184 17.82 -11.73 -0.37
CA SER A 184 17.44 -12.45 0.84
C SER A 184 18.64 -12.55 1.77
N THR A 185 18.49 -12.12 3.02
CA THR A 185 19.56 -12.12 4.03
C THR A 185 19.36 -13.17 5.11
N GLY A 186 18.18 -13.78 5.20
CA GLY A 186 17.94 -14.88 6.12
C GLY A 186 16.47 -15.28 6.22
N VAL A 187 16.24 -16.42 6.87
CA VAL A 187 14.92 -16.94 7.21
C VAL A 187 14.91 -17.28 8.69
N TYR A 188 13.82 -16.96 9.38
CA TYR A 188 13.64 -17.29 10.79
C TYR A 188 12.16 -17.36 11.17
N PRO A 189 11.80 -17.97 12.30
CA PRO A 189 10.40 -18.04 12.74
C PRO A 189 9.79 -16.64 12.90
N ALA A 190 8.64 -16.39 12.26
CA ALA A 190 7.95 -15.09 12.30
C ALA A 190 7.57 -14.67 13.73
N SER A 191 7.42 -15.64 14.63
CA SER A 191 7.22 -15.42 16.08
C SER A 191 8.32 -14.59 16.75
N LYS A 192 9.53 -14.51 16.16
CA LYS A 192 10.59 -13.60 16.61
C LYS A 192 10.28 -12.12 16.38
N LEU A 193 9.39 -11.80 15.44
CA LEU A 193 8.93 -10.42 15.20
C LEU A 193 7.78 -10.07 16.14
N ASN A 194 6.80 -10.97 16.24
CA ASN A 194 5.66 -10.87 17.13
C ASN A 194 5.09 -12.27 17.37
N SER A 195 4.78 -12.64 18.61
CA SER A 195 4.33 -13.99 18.96
C SER A 195 3.00 -14.42 18.30
N LYS A 196 2.22 -13.46 17.78
CA LYS A 196 0.98 -13.73 17.03
C LYS A 196 1.21 -14.10 15.56
N MET A 197 2.41 -13.91 15.04
CA MET A 197 2.75 -14.25 13.65
C MET A 197 3.12 -15.72 13.54
N GLN A 198 2.59 -16.38 12.51
CA GLN A 198 2.82 -17.79 12.22
C GLN A 198 3.80 -18.00 11.06
N GLY A 199 4.40 -19.18 11.01
CA GLY A 199 5.30 -19.61 9.94
C GLY A 199 6.67 -18.92 9.98
N GLU A 200 7.29 -18.83 8.81
CA GLU A 200 8.62 -18.25 8.64
C GLU A 200 8.54 -16.80 8.15
N ALA A 201 9.55 -16.03 8.50
CA ALA A 201 9.82 -14.68 8.06
C ALA A 201 11.14 -14.67 7.27
N ARG A 202 11.08 -14.16 6.05
CA ARG A 202 12.24 -14.00 5.16
C ARG A 202 12.64 -12.55 5.09
N GLU A 203 13.90 -12.25 5.39
CA GLU A 203 14.44 -10.89 5.29
C GLU A 203 15.00 -10.60 3.91
N TYR A 204 14.72 -9.40 3.42
CA TYR A 204 15.24 -8.88 2.18
C TYR A 204 15.89 -7.52 2.39
N ASP A 205 17.14 -7.37 1.97
CA ASP A 205 17.79 -6.07 1.84
C ASP A 205 17.56 -5.55 0.42
N CYS A 206 16.81 -4.45 0.31
CA CYS A 206 16.39 -3.85 -0.93
C CYS A 206 17.07 -2.49 -1.15
N ASN A 207 17.60 -2.29 -2.35
CA ASN A 207 18.06 -1.00 -2.83
C ASN A 207 17.03 -0.42 -3.80
N VAL A 208 16.60 0.83 -3.59
CA VAL A 208 15.68 1.55 -4.48
C VAL A 208 16.44 2.62 -5.23
N THR A 209 16.54 2.50 -6.55
CA THR A 209 17.26 3.46 -7.40
C THR A 209 16.29 4.29 -8.23
N ASN A 210 16.63 5.55 -8.46
CA ASN A 210 15.94 6.44 -9.41
C ASN A 210 16.52 6.31 -10.83
N ASP A 211 16.03 7.16 -11.74
CA ASP A 211 16.42 7.26 -13.16
C ASP A 211 17.93 7.40 -13.38
N ASN A 212 18.64 7.99 -12.42
CA ASN A 212 20.09 8.21 -12.49
C ASN A 212 20.90 7.03 -11.93
N GLY A 213 20.24 5.91 -11.59
CA GLY A 213 20.86 4.78 -10.91
C GLY A 213 21.28 5.07 -9.46
N ILE A 214 20.90 6.22 -8.91
CA ILE A 214 21.29 6.64 -7.57
C ILE A 214 20.37 5.96 -6.55
N ALA A 215 20.98 5.28 -5.58
CA ALA A 215 20.29 4.71 -4.43
C ALA A 215 19.59 5.83 -3.64
N SER A 216 18.26 5.82 -3.69
CA SER A 216 17.39 6.77 -2.98
C SER A 216 17.01 6.28 -1.58
N ALA A 217 17.00 4.97 -1.37
CA ALA A 217 16.76 4.36 -0.07
C ALA A 217 17.32 2.93 -0.03
N LEU A 218 17.83 2.55 1.15
CA LEU A 218 18.07 1.16 1.51
C LEU A 218 16.96 0.72 2.46
N GLN A 219 16.21 -0.31 2.09
CA GLN A 219 15.07 -0.79 2.86
C GLN A 219 15.29 -2.26 3.22
N LYS A 220 15.08 -2.62 4.49
CA LYS A 220 14.97 -4.01 4.90
C LYS A 220 13.49 -4.37 4.97
N TYR A 221 13.08 -5.37 4.20
CA TYR A 221 11.76 -5.96 4.27
C TYR A 221 11.79 -7.27 5.06
N VAL A 222 10.65 -7.61 5.62
CA VAL A 222 10.37 -8.95 6.09
C VAL A 222 9.11 -9.48 5.43
N TYR A 223 9.25 -10.53 4.64
CA TYR A 223 8.17 -11.25 3.99
C TYR A 223 7.70 -12.39 4.90
N LEU A 224 6.41 -12.42 5.22
CA LEU A 224 5.83 -13.45 6.08
C LEU A 224 5.23 -14.55 5.21
N ASP A 225 5.88 -15.71 5.16
CA ASP A 225 5.53 -16.81 4.25
C ASP A 225 4.08 -17.30 4.46
N ALA A 226 3.62 -17.34 5.73
CA ALA A 226 2.27 -17.76 6.07
C ALA A 226 1.16 -16.80 5.59
N TYR A 227 1.50 -15.53 5.34
CA TYR A 227 0.54 -14.50 4.91
C TYR A 227 0.80 -14.03 3.48
N GLY A 228 1.94 -14.36 2.91
CA GLY A 228 2.33 -13.99 1.55
C GLY A 228 2.47 -12.49 1.33
N VAL A 229 2.87 -11.73 2.36
CA VAL A 229 3.01 -10.26 2.30
C VAL A 229 4.25 -9.80 3.05
N ALA A 230 4.90 -8.74 2.54
CA ALA A 230 6.06 -8.11 3.14
C ALA A 230 5.71 -6.81 3.89
N PHE A 231 6.55 -6.49 4.86
CA PHE A 231 6.53 -5.23 5.61
C PHE A 231 7.92 -4.63 5.69
N VAL A 232 8.01 -3.30 5.70
CA VAL A 232 9.28 -2.61 5.95
C VAL A 232 9.64 -2.78 7.43
N LYS A 233 10.84 -3.30 7.69
CA LYS A 233 11.45 -3.45 9.02
C LYS A 233 12.44 -2.34 9.34
N SER A 234 13.18 -1.86 8.33
CA SER A 234 14.00 -0.66 8.47
C SER A 234 14.19 0.06 7.14
N MET A 235 14.50 1.34 7.22
CA MET A 235 14.77 2.18 6.05
C MET A 235 15.85 3.18 6.40
N LYS A 236 16.88 3.24 5.57
CA LYS A 236 17.95 4.23 5.62
C LYS A 236 17.82 5.17 4.43
N LYS A 237 17.70 6.45 4.75
CA LYS A 237 17.76 7.57 3.83
C LYS A 237 18.95 8.46 4.17
N THR A 238 19.21 9.45 3.32
CA THR A 238 20.28 10.44 3.56
C THR A 238 19.98 11.32 4.78
N ASP A 239 18.71 11.57 5.07
CA ASP A 239 18.23 12.53 6.06
C ASP A 239 17.73 11.88 7.37
N LEU A 240 17.50 10.56 7.38
CA LEU A 240 17.08 9.82 8.57
C LEU A 240 17.19 8.30 8.39
N ASN A 241 17.16 7.58 9.51
CA ASN A 241 17.01 6.13 9.58
C ASN A 241 15.76 5.79 10.39
N LEU A 242 14.92 4.89 9.89
CA LEU A 242 13.77 4.35 10.62
C LEU A 242 13.96 2.87 10.89
N ASN A 243 13.54 2.42 12.06
CA ASN A 243 13.47 1.01 12.43
C ASN A 243 12.10 0.73 13.03
N TRP A 244 11.34 -0.16 12.41
CA TRP A 244 10.02 -0.56 12.87
C TRP A 244 10.11 -1.83 13.71
N ARG A 245 9.35 -1.86 14.80
CA ARG A 245 9.14 -3.03 15.64
C ARG A 245 7.64 -3.31 15.74
N PHE A 246 7.25 -4.55 15.46
CA PHE A 246 5.86 -5.00 15.58
C PHE A 246 5.43 -5.01 17.05
N VAL A 247 4.38 -4.26 17.36
CA VAL A 247 3.75 -4.19 18.68
C VAL A 247 2.57 -5.13 18.73
N ASP A 248 1.74 -5.13 17.68
CA ASP A 248 0.58 -5.99 17.56
C ASP A 248 0.37 -6.46 16.12
N PHE A 249 -0.29 -7.61 15.97
CA PHE A 249 -0.60 -8.22 14.70
C PHE A 249 -1.90 -9.02 14.80
N LYS A 250 -2.84 -8.76 13.88
CA LYS A 250 -4.13 -9.44 13.80
C LYS A 250 -4.48 -9.76 12.36
N VAL A 251 -5.06 -10.94 12.16
CA VAL A 251 -5.57 -11.45 10.87
C VAL A 251 -7.09 -11.53 10.96
N GLU A 252 -7.78 -11.04 9.93
CA GLU A 252 -9.23 -11.09 9.73
C GLU A 252 -9.57 -11.67 8.34
#